data_AF-A0A962XYA9-F1
#
_entry.id   AF-A0A962XYA9-F1
#
_cell.length_a   1.000
_cell.length_b   1.000
_cell.length_c   1.000
_cell.angle_alpha   90.00
_cell.angle_beta   90.00
_cell.angle_gamma   90.00
#
_symmetry.space_group_name_H-M   'P 1'
#
loop_
_entity.id
_entity.type
_entity.pdbx_description
1 polymer ?
#
loop_
_entity_poly.entity_id
_entity_poly.type
_entity_poly.pdbx_seq_one_letter_code
_entity_poly.pdbx_strand_id
1 'polypeptide(L)'
;MRASVKSQFRTFNAPLEGVVKYMYLDIKGLVTIGVGNLIDPINAALNLPFRYKNKPGVTNAGQPASRADIEAEWKLIKGKQELAQKGHRACEPLTKLELDDTAINTLIDQRLMQNESFLKRQKAFKDFDQWPADAQLGLLSMAWAMGPGFSASWPKFSAACEKMDFDAAAENCKMSEAGNPGVIPRNRANKRLFQNAAAVLAGEGDGFYKREILYYPQVLLKPVIISN
;
A
#
# COMPACT_ATOMS: atom_id res chain seq x y z
N MET A 1 -5.09 13.01 1.64
CA MET A 1 -5.03 12.42 0.29
C MET A 1 -6.36 12.67 -0.39
N ARG A 2 -6.40 12.62 -1.72
CA ARG A 2 -7.63 12.79 -2.51
C ARG A 2 -8.57 11.60 -2.34
N ALA A 3 -9.87 11.86 -2.47
CA ALA A 3 -10.90 10.83 -2.36
C ALA A 3 -10.73 9.71 -3.38
N SER A 4 -10.34 10.06 -4.61
CA SER A 4 -10.04 9.12 -5.71
C SER A 4 -8.90 8.16 -5.39
N VAL A 5 -7.88 8.62 -4.66
CA VAL A 5 -6.77 7.78 -4.19
C VAL A 5 -7.27 6.82 -3.12
N LYS A 6 -8.00 7.34 -2.12
CA LYS A 6 -8.54 6.53 -1.03
C LYS A 6 -9.43 5.41 -1.55
N SER A 7 -10.39 5.71 -2.43
CA SER A 7 -11.34 4.73 -2.94
C SER A 7 -10.71 3.65 -3.82
N GLN A 8 -9.61 3.98 -4.52
CA GLN A 8 -8.96 3.07 -5.46
C GLN A 8 -7.74 2.35 -4.91
N PHE A 9 -7.24 2.71 -3.72
CA PHE A 9 -6.00 2.16 -3.19
C PHE A 9 -6.02 0.63 -3.10
N ARG A 10 -7.12 0.05 -2.60
CA ARG A 10 -7.26 -1.41 -2.51
C ARG A 10 -7.19 -2.06 -3.89
N THR A 11 -7.92 -1.53 -4.87
CA THR A 11 -7.92 -2.03 -6.25
C THR A 11 -6.53 -1.94 -6.87
N PHE A 12 -5.81 -0.85 -6.62
CA PHE A 12 -4.43 -0.66 -7.06
C PHE A 12 -3.46 -1.68 -6.42
N ASN A 13 -3.58 -1.92 -5.11
CA ASN A 13 -2.61 -2.67 -4.34
C ASN A 13 -2.87 -4.20 -4.33
N ALA A 14 -4.13 -4.62 -4.51
CA ALA A 14 -4.53 -6.03 -4.54
C ALA A 14 -3.74 -6.90 -5.56
N PRO A 15 -3.50 -6.48 -6.82
CA PRO A 15 -2.68 -7.28 -7.74
C PRO A 15 -1.18 -7.31 -7.37
N LEU A 16 -0.73 -6.42 -6.48
CA LEU A 16 0.68 -6.34 -6.05
C LEU A 16 0.95 -7.20 -4.80
N GLU A 17 0.02 -7.20 -3.83
CA GLU A 17 0.19 -7.86 -2.53
C GLU A 17 -0.70 -9.12 -2.35
N GLY A 18 -1.75 -9.25 -3.16
CA GLY A 18 -2.87 -10.15 -2.87
C GLY A 18 -3.82 -9.61 -1.80
N VAL A 19 -4.95 -10.29 -1.60
CA VAL A 19 -5.89 -10.03 -0.50
C VAL A 19 -5.97 -11.28 0.37
N VAL A 20 -5.19 -11.31 1.44
CA VAL A 20 -5.06 -12.48 2.32
C VAL A 20 -5.91 -12.28 3.57
N LYS A 21 -7.06 -12.96 3.66
CA LYS A 21 -8.02 -12.74 4.76
C LYS A 21 -7.55 -13.26 6.12
N TYR A 22 -6.42 -13.94 6.20
CA TYR A 22 -5.91 -14.62 7.38
C TYR A 22 -4.46 -14.22 7.68
N MET A 23 -4.00 -14.48 8.91
CA MET A 23 -2.63 -14.15 9.32
C MET A 23 -1.59 -14.96 8.55
N TYR A 24 -0.53 -14.31 8.08
CA TYR A 24 0.59 -14.96 7.41
C TYR A 24 1.92 -14.31 7.80
N LEU A 25 3.03 -14.93 7.45
CA LEU A 25 4.36 -14.32 7.57
C LEU A 25 4.75 -13.63 6.27
N ASP A 26 5.16 -12.37 6.34
CA ASP A 26 5.85 -11.72 5.23
C ASP A 26 7.27 -12.30 5.05
N ILE A 27 7.98 -11.83 4.01
CA ILE A 27 9.35 -12.28 3.71
C ILE A 27 10.35 -11.99 4.84
N LYS A 28 10.02 -11.07 5.76
CA LYS A 28 10.82 -10.70 6.93
C LYS A 28 10.43 -11.49 8.18
N GLY A 29 9.49 -12.44 8.09
CA GLY A 29 9.03 -13.23 9.23
C GLY A 29 8.12 -12.47 10.20
N LEU A 30 7.47 -11.40 9.74
CA LEU A 30 6.54 -10.60 10.52
C LEU A 30 5.09 -10.97 10.22
N VAL A 31 4.26 -11.01 11.27
CA VAL A 31 2.84 -11.38 11.12
C VAL A 31 2.09 -10.26 10.40
N THR A 32 1.47 -10.63 9.28
CA THR A 32 0.84 -9.74 8.31
C THR A 32 -0.55 -10.27 7.94
N ILE A 33 -1.46 -9.40 7.50
CA ILE A 33 -2.81 -9.76 7.04
C ILE A 33 -3.31 -8.81 5.94
N GLY A 34 -4.36 -9.20 5.24
CA GLY A 34 -5.06 -8.39 4.24
C GLY A 34 -4.18 -8.12 3.03
N VAL A 35 -3.99 -6.84 2.73
CA VAL A 35 -3.19 -6.38 1.58
C VAL A 35 -1.82 -5.89 2.07
N GLY A 36 -1.06 -6.76 2.74
CA GLY A 36 0.26 -6.42 3.29
C GLY A 36 0.21 -5.57 4.58
N ASN A 37 -0.86 -5.64 5.37
CA ASN A 37 -0.94 -4.92 6.64
C ASN A 37 -0.18 -5.66 7.74
N LEU A 38 0.95 -5.09 8.16
CA LEU A 38 1.71 -5.56 9.31
C LEU A 38 0.88 -5.44 10.60
N ILE A 39 0.74 -6.56 11.31
CA ILE A 39 0.05 -6.70 12.61
C ILE A 39 1.00 -7.29 13.67
N ASP A 40 2.28 -6.95 13.55
CA ASP A 40 3.39 -7.28 14.45
C ASP A 40 3.95 -5.95 14.99
N PRO A 41 4.03 -5.73 16.32
CA PRO A 41 3.84 -6.70 17.40
C PRO A 41 2.39 -7.07 17.69
N ILE A 42 2.19 -8.12 18.51
CA ILE A 42 0.89 -8.75 18.79
C ILE A 42 -0.22 -7.77 19.16
N ASN A 43 0.09 -6.67 19.84
CA ASN A 43 -0.88 -5.64 20.21
C ASN A 43 -1.62 -5.03 18.99
N ALA A 44 -1.01 -5.03 17.81
CA ALA A 44 -1.63 -4.58 16.56
C ALA A 44 -2.69 -5.56 16.04
N ALA A 45 -2.65 -6.83 16.45
CA ALA A 45 -3.62 -7.85 16.05
C ALA A 45 -4.82 -7.97 16.99
N LEU A 46 -4.61 -7.79 18.31
CA LEU A 46 -5.57 -8.19 19.34
C LEU A 46 -6.90 -7.40 19.35
N ASN A 47 -6.95 -6.25 18.68
CA ASN A 47 -8.15 -5.42 18.59
C ASN A 47 -8.85 -5.52 17.22
N LEU A 48 -8.35 -6.38 16.33
CA LEU A 48 -8.96 -6.56 15.02
C LEU A 48 -10.18 -7.47 15.12
N PRO A 49 -11.24 -7.21 14.33
CA PRO A 49 -12.51 -7.94 14.40
C PRO A 49 -12.40 -9.29 13.67
N PHE A 50 -11.48 -10.14 14.12
CA PHE A 50 -11.35 -11.49 13.61
C PHE A 50 -12.63 -12.28 13.85
N ARG A 51 -12.96 -13.12 12.89
CA ARG A 51 -13.98 -14.14 13.02
C ARG A 51 -13.43 -15.51 12.65
N TYR A 52 -14.11 -16.54 13.08
CA TYR A 52 -13.80 -17.90 12.70
C TYR A 52 -14.13 -18.15 11.22
N LYS A 53 -13.20 -18.79 10.50
CA LYS A 53 -13.36 -19.22 9.11
C LYS A 53 -14.47 -20.26 8.97
N ASN A 54 -15.13 -20.26 7.82
CA ASN A 54 -15.97 -21.38 7.40
C ASN A 54 -15.10 -22.47 6.74
N LYS A 55 -14.52 -23.37 7.55
CA LYS A 55 -13.72 -24.50 7.06
C LYS A 55 -13.86 -25.74 7.95
N PRO A 56 -13.54 -26.95 7.44
CA PRO A 56 -13.56 -28.18 8.25
C PRO A 56 -12.75 -28.05 9.54
N GLY A 57 -13.32 -28.54 10.65
CA GLY A 57 -12.69 -28.48 11.97
C GLY A 57 -12.82 -27.13 12.70
N VAL A 58 -13.56 -26.16 12.16
CA VAL A 58 -13.93 -24.92 12.85
C VAL A 58 -15.43 -24.97 13.18
N THR A 59 -15.76 -25.07 14.47
CA THR A 59 -17.14 -25.25 14.96
C THR A 59 -17.92 -23.95 15.08
N ASN A 60 -17.22 -22.80 15.07
CA ASN A 60 -17.78 -21.50 15.42
C ASN A 60 -17.81 -20.55 14.22
N ALA A 61 -17.88 -21.08 12.99
CA ALA A 61 -17.72 -20.32 11.76
C ALA A 61 -18.59 -19.04 11.73
N GLY A 62 -18.00 -17.93 11.31
CA GLY A 62 -18.66 -16.62 11.25
C GLY A 62 -18.71 -15.86 12.58
N GLN A 63 -18.57 -16.54 13.73
CA GLN A 63 -18.62 -15.88 15.04
C GLN A 63 -17.36 -15.04 15.31
N PRO A 64 -17.47 -13.93 16.06
CA PRO A 64 -16.31 -13.17 16.51
C PRO A 64 -15.32 -14.04 17.29
N ALA A 65 -14.04 -13.85 17.03
CA ALA A 65 -12.96 -14.50 17.77
C ALA A 65 -12.73 -13.79 19.11
N SER A 66 -12.42 -14.55 20.16
CA SER A 66 -12.00 -13.94 21.42
C SER A 66 -10.57 -13.40 21.30
N ARG A 67 -10.20 -12.49 22.20
CA ARG A 67 -8.82 -11.98 22.28
C ARG A 67 -7.80 -13.11 22.49
N ALA A 68 -8.17 -14.15 23.26
CA ALA A 68 -7.32 -15.31 23.50
C ALA A 68 -7.11 -16.15 22.22
N ASP A 69 -8.15 -16.30 21.40
CA ASP A 69 -8.05 -17.02 20.12
C ASP A 69 -7.15 -16.28 19.12
N ILE A 70 -7.30 -14.95 19.05
CA ILE A 70 -6.45 -14.08 18.22
C ILE A 70 -4.99 -14.19 18.67
N GLU A 71 -4.74 -14.12 19.97
CA GLU A 71 -3.40 -14.28 20.55
C GLU A 71 -2.80 -15.65 20.23
N ALA A 72 -3.56 -16.72 20.37
CA ALA A 72 -3.12 -18.08 20.10
C ALA A 72 -2.76 -18.28 18.62
N GLU A 73 -3.60 -17.81 17.69
CA GLU A 73 -3.32 -17.90 16.26
C GLU A 73 -2.12 -17.02 15.85
N TRP A 74 -2.02 -15.80 16.39
CA TRP A 74 -0.87 -14.93 16.13
C TRP A 74 0.44 -15.60 16.57
N LYS A 75 0.48 -16.17 17.78
CA LYS A 75 1.66 -16.89 18.30
C LYS A 75 1.98 -18.13 17.45
N LEU A 76 0.97 -18.88 17.02
CA LEU A 76 1.14 -20.03 16.13
C LEU A 76 1.83 -19.61 14.84
N ILE A 77 1.32 -18.57 14.15
CA ILE A 77 1.90 -18.09 12.90
C ILE A 77 3.29 -17.49 13.12
N LYS A 78 3.49 -16.69 14.19
CA LYS A 78 4.79 -16.12 14.53
C LYS A 78 5.85 -17.20 14.79
N GLY A 79 5.47 -18.31 15.42
CA GLY A 79 6.36 -19.43 15.71
C GLY A 79 6.79 -20.26 14.49
N LYS A 80 6.18 -20.05 13.32
CA LYS A 80 6.41 -20.82 12.09
C LYS A 80 7.30 -20.07 11.09
N GLN A 81 8.45 -19.59 11.55
CA GLN A 81 9.36 -18.74 10.77
C GLN A 81 9.80 -19.38 9.44
N GLU A 82 9.82 -20.71 9.34
CA GLU A 82 10.08 -21.46 8.11
C GLU A 82 9.06 -21.20 6.99
N LEU A 83 7.89 -20.61 7.30
CA LEU A 83 6.86 -20.29 6.31
C LEU A 83 7.08 -18.93 5.62
N ALA A 84 7.91 -18.04 6.17
CA ALA A 84 8.19 -16.71 5.59
C ALA A 84 8.66 -16.80 4.13
N GLN A 85 9.47 -17.80 3.81
CA GLN A 85 10.01 -18.05 2.46
C GLN A 85 9.09 -18.90 1.58
N LYS A 86 7.98 -19.43 2.13
CA LYS A 86 7.00 -20.27 1.41
C LYS A 86 5.75 -19.50 0.97
N GLY A 87 5.66 -18.22 1.34
CA GLY A 87 4.55 -17.33 0.99
C GLY A 87 3.26 -17.60 1.77
N HIS A 88 2.30 -16.68 1.63
CA HIS A 88 1.09 -16.66 2.46
C HIS A 88 0.21 -17.91 2.37
N ARG A 89 0.24 -18.63 1.24
CA ARG A 89 -0.56 -19.87 1.06
C ARG A 89 -0.12 -20.98 2.00
N ALA A 90 1.15 -21.02 2.39
CA ALA A 90 1.65 -22.02 3.33
C ALA A 90 1.10 -21.81 4.77
N CYS A 91 0.66 -20.60 5.10
CA CYS A 91 0.03 -20.28 6.39
C CYS A 91 -1.47 -20.63 6.43
N GLU A 92 -2.14 -20.73 5.28
CA GLU A 92 -3.59 -20.89 5.20
C GLU A 92 -4.13 -22.14 5.92
N PRO A 93 -3.52 -23.34 5.77
CA PRO A 93 -4.03 -24.54 6.43
C PRO A 93 -4.01 -24.43 7.96
N LEU A 94 -3.08 -23.65 8.51
CA LEU A 94 -2.87 -23.47 9.95
C LEU A 94 -3.85 -22.48 10.58
N THR A 95 -4.37 -21.52 9.81
CA THR A 95 -5.23 -20.45 10.32
C THR A 95 -6.69 -20.86 10.37
N LYS A 96 -7.36 -20.52 11.47
CA LYS A 96 -8.79 -20.67 11.73
C LYS A 96 -9.51 -19.33 11.77
N LEU A 97 -8.79 -18.21 11.87
CA LEU A 97 -9.37 -16.87 11.93
C LEU A 97 -9.18 -16.11 10.61
N GLU A 98 -10.12 -15.21 10.34
CA GLU A 98 -10.07 -14.31 9.19
C GLU A 98 -10.69 -12.94 9.49
N LEU A 99 -10.39 -11.97 8.63
CA LEU A 99 -11.08 -10.68 8.53
C LEU A 99 -11.97 -10.66 7.29
N ASP A 100 -13.13 -10.00 7.35
CA ASP A 100 -13.85 -9.61 6.12
C ASP A 100 -13.18 -8.45 5.40
N ASP A 101 -13.71 -8.22 4.21
CA ASP A 101 -13.36 -7.11 3.34
C ASP A 101 -13.62 -5.75 3.99
N THR A 102 -14.62 -5.61 4.87
CA THR A 102 -14.88 -4.36 5.60
C THR A 102 -13.77 -4.05 6.59
N ALA A 103 -13.38 -5.03 7.42
CA ALA A 103 -12.27 -4.92 8.35
C ALA A 103 -10.93 -4.68 7.64
N ILE A 104 -10.70 -5.35 6.51
CA ILE A 104 -9.51 -5.13 5.67
C ILE A 104 -9.50 -3.70 5.11
N ASN A 105 -10.64 -3.19 4.63
CA ASN A 105 -10.74 -1.81 4.14
C ASN A 105 -10.45 -0.80 5.25
N THR A 106 -10.99 -1.01 6.45
CA THR A 106 -10.70 -0.17 7.62
C THR A 106 -9.21 -0.17 7.97
N LEU A 107 -8.55 -1.33 7.92
CA LEU A 107 -7.10 -1.43 8.14
C LEU A 107 -6.29 -0.66 7.09
N ILE A 108 -6.66 -0.80 5.81
CA ILE A 108 -6.04 -0.06 4.72
C ILE A 108 -6.19 1.44 4.96
N ASP A 109 -7.40 1.92 5.24
CA ASP A 109 -7.69 3.33 5.52
C ASP A 109 -6.83 3.86 6.66
N GLN A 110 -6.78 3.14 7.79
CA GLN A 110 -5.99 3.53 8.94
C GLN A 110 -4.49 3.63 8.60
N ARG A 111 -3.95 2.63 7.88
CA ARG A 111 -2.55 2.63 7.49
C ARG A 111 -2.23 3.75 6.50
N LEU A 112 -3.11 4.03 5.53
CA LEU A 112 -2.94 5.15 4.62
C LEU A 112 -2.94 6.49 5.34
N MET A 113 -3.86 6.70 6.29
CA MET A 113 -3.91 7.92 7.10
C MET A 113 -2.64 8.09 7.95
N GLN A 114 -2.11 7.01 8.52
CA GLN A 114 -0.84 7.03 9.27
C GLN A 114 0.34 7.37 8.37
N ASN A 115 0.44 6.72 7.20
CA ASN A 115 1.50 6.96 6.24
C ASN A 115 1.45 8.40 5.72
N GLU A 116 0.27 8.87 5.30
CA GLU A 116 0.05 10.25 4.87
C GLU A 116 0.48 11.25 5.96
N SER A 117 -0.03 11.09 7.18
CA SER A 117 0.30 11.98 8.30
C SER A 117 1.81 12.01 8.58
N PHE A 118 2.49 10.86 8.48
CA PHE A 118 3.93 10.79 8.64
C PHE A 118 4.67 11.51 7.51
N LEU A 119 4.29 11.25 6.26
CA LEU A 119 4.91 11.81 5.06
C LEU A 119 4.79 13.34 5.04
N LYS A 120 3.61 13.89 5.34
CA LYS A 120 3.36 15.35 5.32
C LYS A 120 4.22 16.17 6.29
N ARG A 121 4.79 15.53 7.31
CA ARG A 121 5.73 16.18 8.23
C ARG A 121 7.13 16.36 7.64
N GLN A 122 7.41 15.72 6.51
CA GLN A 122 8.70 15.76 5.86
C GLN A 122 8.73 16.90 4.85
N LYS A 123 9.84 17.65 4.83
CA LYS A 123 10.02 18.82 3.95
C LYS A 123 9.66 18.53 2.49
N ALA A 124 10.10 17.38 1.98
CA ALA A 124 9.89 16.96 0.60
C ALA A 124 8.41 16.79 0.21
N PHE A 125 7.53 16.56 1.19
CA PHE A 125 6.13 16.21 0.96
C PHE A 125 5.15 17.16 1.66
N LYS A 126 5.62 18.34 2.10
CA LYS A 126 4.81 19.32 2.82
C LYS A 126 3.56 19.76 2.03
N ASP A 127 3.68 19.82 0.70
CA ASP A 127 2.62 20.24 -0.21
C ASP A 127 1.81 19.06 -0.79
N PHE A 128 1.89 17.88 -0.16
CA PHE A 128 1.22 16.65 -0.62
C PHE A 128 -0.25 16.84 -0.98
N ASP A 129 -0.99 17.66 -0.22
CA ASP A 129 -2.42 17.91 -0.49
C ASP A 129 -2.66 18.59 -1.84
N GLN A 130 -1.67 19.32 -2.36
CA GLN A 130 -1.72 20.02 -3.64
C GLN A 130 -1.36 19.11 -4.82
N TRP A 131 -0.75 17.94 -4.58
CA TRP A 131 -0.27 17.04 -5.63
C TRP A 131 -1.43 16.43 -6.43
N PRO A 132 -1.23 16.07 -7.72
CA PRO A 132 -2.15 15.22 -8.46
C PRO A 132 -2.42 13.88 -7.77
N ALA A 133 -3.62 13.33 -7.95
CA ALA A 133 -4.03 12.05 -7.38
C ALA A 133 -3.06 10.91 -7.72
N ASP A 134 -2.58 10.85 -8.96
CA ASP A 134 -1.59 9.85 -9.38
C ASP A 134 -0.28 9.96 -8.55
N ALA A 135 0.26 11.17 -8.34
CA ALA A 135 1.46 11.36 -7.51
C ALA A 135 1.21 10.98 -6.04
N GLN A 136 0.04 11.30 -5.50
CA GLN A 136 -0.33 10.90 -4.13
C GLN A 136 -0.38 9.37 -3.99
N LEU A 137 -1.00 8.67 -4.95
CA LEU A 137 -1.03 7.20 -4.95
C LEU A 137 0.38 6.61 -5.12
N GLY A 138 1.22 7.19 -5.98
CA GLY A 138 2.61 6.76 -6.18
C GLY A 138 3.43 6.85 -4.89
N LEU A 139 3.33 7.97 -4.17
CA LEU A 139 4.03 8.15 -2.90
C LEU A 139 3.51 7.19 -1.83
N LEU A 140 2.18 7.06 -1.69
CA LEU A 140 1.57 6.15 -0.72
C LEU A 140 1.90 4.68 -1.02
N SER A 141 2.00 4.29 -2.30
CA SER A 141 2.46 2.97 -2.74
C SER A 141 3.90 2.69 -2.33
N MET A 142 4.81 3.66 -2.49
CA MET A 142 6.20 3.52 -2.02
C MET A 142 6.27 3.42 -0.49
N ALA A 143 5.52 4.26 0.22
CA ALA A 143 5.44 4.21 1.68
C ALA A 143 4.81 2.91 2.19
N TRP A 144 3.88 2.30 1.43
CA TRP A 144 3.31 0.99 1.74
C TRP A 144 4.39 -0.11 1.69
N ALA A 145 5.22 -0.11 0.66
CA ALA A 145 6.23 -1.14 0.45
C ALA A 145 7.47 -0.99 1.35
N MET A 146 7.89 0.24 1.63
CA MET A 146 9.16 0.53 2.31
C MET A 146 9.01 1.18 3.69
N GLY A 147 7.78 1.50 4.11
CA GLY A 147 7.48 2.34 5.27
C GLY A 147 7.60 3.84 4.94
N PRO A 148 6.87 4.72 5.64
CA PRO A 148 6.79 6.15 5.29
C PRO A 148 8.06 6.96 5.61
N GLY A 149 9.05 6.35 6.27
CA GLY A 149 10.37 6.94 6.56
C GLY A 149 11.41 6.78 5.43
N PHE A 150 11.05 6.14 4.31
CA PHE A 150 12.01 5.80 3.26
C PHE A 150 12.74 7.02 2.66
N SER A 151 12.10 8.19 2.63
CA SER A 151 12.58 9.40 1.94
C SER A 151 13.98 9.85 2.33
N ALA A 152 14.40 9.58 3.57
CA ALA A 152 15.72 9.91 4.08
C ALA A 152 16.85 9.24 3.28
N SER A 153 16.58 8.07 2.69
CA SER A 153 17.51 7.33 1.83
C SER A 153 17.30 7.61 0.33
N TRP A 154 16.39 8.52 -0.02
CA TRP A 154 15.95 8.77 -1.41
C TRP A 154 16.08 10.25 -1.80
N PRO A 155 17.28 10.86 -1.71
CA PRO A 155 17.45 12.31 -1.83
C PRO A 155 17.02 12.88 -3.19
N LYS A 156 17.28 12.16 -4.30
CA LYS A 156 16.88 12.62 -5.65
C LYS A 156 15.36 12.65 -5.83
N PHE A 157 14.69 11.58 -5.41
CA PHE A 157 13.23 11.49 -5.43
C PHE A 157 12.61 12.55 -4.52
N SER A 158 13.10 12.67 -3.28
CA SER A 158 12.63 13.66 -2.32
C SER A 158 12.79 15.09 -2.82
N ALA A 159 13.93 15.44 -3.44
CA ALA A 159 14.17 16.75 -4.02
C ALA A 159 13.25 17.05 -5.23
N ALA A 160 12.97 16.03 -6.05
CA ALA A 160 12.01 16.15 -7.15
C ALA A 160 10.59 16.40 -6.65
N CYS A 161 10.14 15.61 -5.67
CA CYS A 161 8.85 15.78 -5.01
C CYS A 161 8.69 17.15 -4.33
N GLU A 162 9.74 17.66 -3.68
CA GLU A 162 9.72 18.99 -3.05
C GLU A 162 9.39 20.10 -4.06
N LYS A 163 9.80 19.93 -5.30
CA LYS A 163 9.57 20.88 -6.41
C LYS A 163 8.35 20.53 -7.26
N MET A 164 7.61 19.47 -6.91
CA MET A 164 6.57 18.86 -7.75
C MET A 164 7.06 18.48 -9.17
N ASP A 165 8.35 18.20 -9.33
CA ASP A 165 8.95 17.70 -10.57
C ASP A 165 8.69 16.19 -10.67
N PHE A 166 7.48 15.84 -11.13
CA PHE A 166 7.08 14.43 -11.18
C PHE A 166 7.72 13.64 -12.32
N ASP A 167 8.33 14.29 -13.32
CA ASP A 167 9.19 13.59 -14.28
C ASP A 167 10.45 13.08 -13.60
N ALA A 168 11.15 13.97 -12.87
CA ALA A 168 12.32 13.56 -12.11
C ALA A 168 11.95 12.55 -11.00
N ALA A 169 10.79 12.69 -10.37
CA ALA A 169 10.29 11.70 -9.41
C ALA A 169 10.09 10.33 -10.07
N ALA A 170 9.50 10.27 -11.27
CA ALA A 170 9.30 9.02 -12.02
C ALA A 170 10.62 8.30 -12.36
N GLU A 171 11.68 9.04 -12.67
CA GLU A 171 13.00 8.46 -12.93
C GLU A 171 13.73 8.02 -11.65
N ASN A 172 13.34 8.55 -10.50
CA ASN A 172 14.00 8.27 -9.22
C ASN A 172 13.12 7.46 -8.24
N CYS A 173 11.99 6.88 -8.67
CA CYS A 173 11.09 6.12 -7.79
C CYS A 173 11.32 4.59 -7.77
N LYS A 174 12.33 4.08 -8.49
CA LYS A 174 12.57 2.62 -8.63
C LYS A 174 13.15 2.01 -7.35
N MET A 175 12.38 1.14 -6.69
CA MET A 175 12.79 0.37 -5.51
C MET A 175 13.70 -0.80 -5.89
N SER A 176 14.54 -1.23 -4.95
CA SER A 176 15.40 -2.39 -5.15
C SER A 176 14.57 -3.65 -5.40
N GLU A 177 14.87 -4.34 -6.50
CA GLU A 177 14.23 -5.60 -6.89
C GLU A 177 15.01 -6.81 -6.34
N ALA A 178 16.19 -6.58 -5.74
CA ALA A 178 17.04 -7.62 -5.19
C ALA A 178 16.35 -8.34 -4.03
N GLY A 179 16.17 -9.66 -4.15
CA GLY A 179 15.51 -10.48 -3.12
C GLY A 179 14.01 -10.24 -2.97
N ASN A 180 13.40 -9.39 -3.81
CA ASN A 180 11.96 -9.11 -3.75
C ASN A 180 11.38 -8.85 -5.16
N PRO A 181 11.24 -9.89 -6.00
CA PRO A 181 10.70 -9.73 -7.36
C PRO A 181 9.26 -9.19 -7.38
N GLY A 182 8.53 -9.30 -6.26
CA GLY A 182 7.19 -8.74 -6.10
C GLY A 182 7.11 -7.21 -6.27
N VAL A 183 8.23 -6.49 -6.10
CA VAL A 183 8.26 -5.03 -6.31
C VAL A 183 8.37 -4.61 -7.77
N ILE A 184 8.74 -5.50 -8.69
CA ILE A 184 8.89 -5.18 -10.12
C ILE A 184 7.59 -4.58 -10.72
N PRO A 185 6.41 -5.21 -10.59
CA PRO A 185 5.16 -4.60 -11.06
C PRO A 185 4.83 -3.29 -10.34
N ARG A 186 5.15 -3.18 -9.05
CA ARG A 186 4.97 -1.94 -8.26
C ARG A 186 5.85 -0.80 -8.79
N ASN A 187 7.11 -1.08 -9.14
CA ASN A 187 8.03 -0.10 -9.73
C ASN A 187 7.47 0.47 -11.04
N ARG A 188 6.94 -0.39 -11.93
CA ARG A 188 6.31 0.05 -13.18
C ARG A 188 5.09 0.93 -12.92
N ALA A 189 4.24 0.52 -11.99
CA ALA A 189 3.04 1.27 -11.62
C ALA A 189 3.37 2.64 -11.01
N ASN A 190 4.34 2.69 -10.08
CA ASN A 190 4.80 3.94 -9.47
C ASN A 190 5.40 4.89 -10.53
N LYS A 191 6.22 4.38 -11.46
CA LYS A 191 6.75 5.19 -12.56
C LYS A 191 5.63 5.79 -13.39
N ARG A 192 4.62 4.99 -13.76
CA ARG A 192 3.43 5.45 -14.51
C ARG A 192 2.68 6.54 -13.75
N LEU A 193 2.45 6.35 -12.45
CA LEU A 193 1.74 7.31 -11.60
C LEU A 193 2.43 8.68 -11.58
N PHE A 194 3.75 8.73 -11.42
CA PHE A 194 4.48 9.99 -11.46
C PHE A 194 4.51 10.61 -12.87
N GLN A 195 4.62 9.81 -13.93
CA GLN A 195 4.49 10.30 -15.32
C GLN A 195 3.11 10.91 -15.60
N ASN A 196 2.03 10.28 -15.14
CA ASN A 196 0.68 10.82 -15.25
C ASN A 196 0.56 12.13 -14.46
N ALA A 197 1.12 12.20 -13.26
CA ALA A 197 1.10 13.43 -12.47
C ALA A 197 1.83 14.60 -13.17
N ALA A 198 2.95 14.33 -13.85
CA ALA A 198 3.64 15.33 -14.67
C ALA A 198 2.77 15.82 -15.84
N ALA A 199 2.04 14.90 -16.50
CA ALA A 199 1.08 15.27 -17.55
C ALA A 199 -0.09 16.09 -17.03
N VAL A 200 -0.62 15.75 -15.84
CA VAL A 200 -1.67 16.54 -15.19
C VAL A 200 -1.20 17.97 -14.93
N LEU A 201 -0.02 18.16 -14.31
CA LEU A 201 0.49 19.51 -14.05
C LEU A 201 0.72 20.32 -15.34
N ALA A 202 1.16 19.66 -16.41
CA ALA A 202 1.39 20.32 -17.69
C ALA A 202 0.10 20.72 -18.42
N GLY A 203 -1.04 20.09 -18.13
CA GLY A 203 -2.29 20.31 -18.87
C GLY A 203 -3.48 20.79 -18.06
N GLU A 204 -3.40 20.85 -16.74
CA GLU A 204 -4.51 21.31 -15.90
C GLU A 204 -4.80 22.80 -16.06
N GLY A 205 -3.79 23.62 -16.35
CA GLY A 205 -3.96 25.06 -16.60
C GLY A 205 -4.82 25.35 -17.84
N ASP A 206 -4.75 24.47 -18.83
CA ASP A 206 -5.52 24.55 -20.08
C ASP A 206 -6.81 23.71 -20.03
N GLY A 207 -7.11 23.10 -18.89
CA GLY A 207 -8.34 22.31 -18.67
C GLY A 207 -8.31 20.88 -19.25
N PHE A 208 -7.17 20.38 -19.74
CA PHE A 208 -7.06 19.01 -20.26
C PHE A 208 -7.22 17.95 -19.16
N TYR A 209 -6.71 18.25 -17.96
CA TYR A 209 -6.70 17.33 -16.84
C TYR A 209 -7.13 17.99 -15.53
N LYS A 210 -7.52 17.16 -14.55
CA LYS A 210 -7.87 17.60 -13.20
C LYS A 210 -7.08 16.82 -12.17
N ARG A 211 -6.36 17.51 -11.30
CA ARG A 211 -5.52 16.89 -10.24
C ARG A 211 -6.30 16.02 -9.26
N GLU A 212 -7.62 16.17 -9.15
CA GLU A 212 -8.52 15.35 -8.33
C GLU A 212 -8.76 13.95 -8.91
N ILE A 213 -8.64 13.79 -10.23
CA ILE A 213 -8.91 12.53 -10.93
C ILE A 213 -7.67 11.65 -10.83
N LEU A 214 -7.88 10.40 -10.40
CA LEU A 214 -6.86 9.36 -10.53
C LEU A 214 -6.96 8.75 -11.92
N TYR A 215 -5.94 8.96 -12.76
CA TYR A 215 -5.95 8.50 -14.15
C TYR A 215 -5.39 7.09 -14.33
N TYR A 216 -4.50 6.65 -13.43
CA TYR A 216 -4.02 5.26 -13.45
C TYR A 216 -5.19 4.25 -13.52
N PRO A 217 -5.11 3.23 -14.41
CA PRO A 217 -3.92 2.75 -15.13
C PRO A 217 -3.68 3.38 -16.51
N GLN A 218 -4.41 4.44 -16.88
CA GLN A 218 -4.25 5.09 -18.19
C GLN A 218 -2.86 5.73 -18.33
N VAL A 219 -2.48 5.96 -19.59
CA VAL A 219 -1.30 6.72 -19.97
C VAL A 219 -1.73 8.11 -20.37
N LEU A 220 -1.34 9.12 -19.59
CA LEU A 220 -1.53 10.51 -20.01
C LEU A 220 -0.38 11.00 -20.86
N LEU A 221 -0.70 11.87 -21.81
CA LEU A 221 0.26 12.60 -22.62
C LEU A 221 0.29 14.05 -22.17
N LYS A 222 1.48 14.64 -22.13
CA LYS A 222 1.61 16.09 -21.93
C LYS A 222 1.03 16.80 -23.15
N PRO A 223 0.27 17.89 -22.97
CA PRO A 223 -0.14 18.73 -24.08
C PRO A 223 1.09 19.22 -24.85
N VAL A 224 0.97 19.29 -26.18
CA VAL A 224 1.97 19.90 -27.05
C VAL A 224 1.60 21.37 -27.20
N ILE A 225 2.44 22.27 -26.68
CA ILE A 225 2.29 23.70 -26.94
C ILE A 225 2.79 23.96 -28.35
N ILE A 226 1.88 24.26 -29.28
CA ILE A 226 2.23 24.76 -30.61
C ILE A 226 2.33 26.28 -30.47
N SER A 227 3.56 26.80 -30.41
CA SER A 227 3.81 28.24 -30.52
C SER A 227 3.63 28.65 -31.98
N ASN A 228 2.71 29.57 -32.25
CA ASN A 228 2.61 30.25 -33.55
C ASN A 228 3.66 31.35 -33.70
#